data_AF-A0A979GG26-F1
#
_entry.id   AF-A0A979GG26-F1
#
_cell.length_a   1.000
_cell.length_b   1.000
_cell.length_c   1.000
_cell.angle_alpha   90.00
_cell.angle_beta   90.00
_cell.angle_gamma   90.00
#
_symmetry.space_group_name_H-M   'P 1'
#
loop_
_entity.id
_entity.type
_entity.pdbx_description
1 polymer ?
#
loop_
_entity_poly.entity_id
_entity_poly.type
_entity_poly.pdbx_seq_one_letter_code
_entity_poly.pdbx_strand_id
1 'polypeptide(L)'
;MVGRSSVSVFKWESGQNEPKGQNLLALANALKCSATWLLFGDEDQAPTPVDELPTELDSRQKRLLELFDSLPESEKEKQLIELEDKVENFNRLFEELLVTRKKLTPIKK
;
A
#
# COMPACT_ATOMS: atom_id res chain seq x y z
N MET A 1 -1.93 -0.96 -15.65
CA MET A 1 -2.32 0.07 -16.64
C MET A 1 -3.84 0.12 -16.65
N VAL A 2 -4.46 1.25 -16.28
CA VAL A 2 -5.93 1.39 -16.25
C VAL A 2 -6.42 1.21 -17.70
N GLY A 3 -7.16 0.14 -18.00
CA GLY A 3 -7.49 -0.31 -19.37
C GLY A 3 -8.41 0.63 -20.16
N ARG A 4 -8.03 1.90 -20.31
CA ARG A 4 -8.77 2.98 -20.98
C ARG A 4 -7.90 3.65 -22.03
N SER A 5 -8.56 4.20 -23.06
CA SER A 5 -7.88 4.92 -24.14
C SER A 5 -7.21 6.20 -23.61
N SER A 6 -6.05 6.55 -24.17
CA SER A 6 -5.33 7.80 -23.87
C SER A 6 -6.21 9.04 -24.06
N VAL A 7 -7.13 8.99 -25.03
CA VAL A 7 -8.11 10.06 -25.29
C VAL A 7 -9.09 10.24 -24.14
N SER A 8 -9.48 9.16 -23.45
CA SER A 8 -10.36 9.25 -22.27
C SER A 8 -9.65 9.89 -21.08
N VAL A 9 -8.38 9.54 -20.88
CA VAL A 9 -7.53 10.13 -19.83
C VAL A 9 -7.31 11.61 -20.08
N PHE A 10 -6.99 11.98 -21.33
CA PHE A 10 -6.84 13.39 -21.73
C PHE A 10 -8.12 14.21 -21.51
N LYS A 11 -9.30 13.64 -21.76
CA LYS A 11 -10.58 14.31 -21.47
C LYS A 11 -10.80 14.56 -19.98
N TRP A 12 -10.24 13.72 -19.11
CA TRP A 12 -10.26 13.93 -17.67
C TRP A 12 -9.28 15.02 -17.24
N GLU A 13 -8.05 14.97 -17.74
CA GLU A 13 -7.02 15.97 -17.44
C GLU A 13 -7.40 17.37 -17.95
N SER A 14 -8.09 17.45 -19.08
CA SER A 14 -8.57 18.71 -19.68
C SER A 14 -9.87 19.22 -19.04
N GLY A 15 -10.43 18.54 -18.03
CA GLY A 15 -11.66 18.94 -17.36
C GLY A 15 -12.94 18.80 -18.21
N GLN A 16 -12.86 18.19 -19.40
CA GLN A 16 -14.02 17.96 -20.26
C GLN A 16 -15.00 16.93 -19.69
N ASN A 17 -14.52 16.04 -18.82
CA ASN A 17 -15.28 14.96 -18.20
C ASN A 17 -14.61 14.57 -16.87
N GLU A 18 -15.37 14.05 -15.92
CA GLU A 18 -14.84 13.48 -14.68
C GLU A 18 -14.77 11.95 -14.74
N PRO A 19 -13.72 11.31 -14.21
CA PRO A 19 -13.70 9.87 -14.03
C PRO A 19 -14.79 9.46 -13.01
N LYS A 20 -15.69 8.55 -13.41
CA LYS A 20 -16.79 8.07 -12.55
C LYS A 20 -16.58 6.63 -12.09
N GLY A 21 -17.05 6.32 -10.88
CA GLY A 21 -17.20 4.96 -10.34
C GLY A 21 -15.92 4.12 -10.46
N GLN A 22 -16.00 3.02 -11.21
CA GLN A 22 -14.89 2.07 -11.39
C GLN A 22 -13.63 2.70 -11.98
N ASN A 23 -13.76 3.71 -12.85
CA ASN A 23 -12.59 4.35 -13.46
C ASN A 23 -11.85 5.25 -12.45
N LEU A 24 -12.60 5.93 -11.58
CA LEU A 24 -12.03 6.73 -10.49
C LEU A 24 -11.31 5.85 -9.48
N LEU A 25 -11.93 4.72 -9.09
CA LEU A 25 -11.28 3.75 -8.19
C LEU A 25 -10.05 3.12 -8.83
N ALA A 26 -10.10 2.77 -10.12
CA ALA A 26 -8.95 2.22 -10.83
C ALA A 26 -7.80 3.22 -10.95
N LEU A 27 -8.10 4.50 -11.17
CA LEU A 27 -7.11 5.58 -11.16
C LEU A 27 -6.52 5.80 -9.77
N ALA A 28 -7.37 5.91 -8.74
CA ALA A 28 -6.96 6.04 -7.35
C ALA A 28 -5.98 4.94 -6.93
N ASN A 29 -6.32 3.68 -7.25
CA ASN A 29 -5.47 2.54 -6.99
C ASN A 29 -4.15 2.57 -7.77
N ALA A 30 -4.20 2.94 -9.06
CA ALA A 30 -3.00 3.02 -9.91
C ALA A 30 -2.04 4.12 -9.46
N LEU A 31 -2.58 5.24 -8.99
CA LEU A 31 -1.84 6.41 -8.52
C LEU A 31 -1.53 6.36 -7.01
N LYS A 32 -1.98 5.31 -6.32
CA LYS A 32 -1.83 5.10 -4.87
C LYS A 32 -2.30 6.32 -4.04
N CYS A 33 -3.43 6.89 -4.43
CA CYS A 33 -4.06 8.01 -3.73
C CYS A 33 -5.55 7.73 -3.52
N SER A 34 -6.23 8.56 -2.73
CA SER A 34 -7.66 8.39 -2.53
C SER A 34 -8.46 8.94 -3.72
N ALA A 35 -9.64 8.35 -3.97
CA ALA A 35 -10.58 8.87 -4.95
C ALA A 35 -11.05 10.29 -4.60
N THR A 36 -11.17 10.58 -3.30
CA THR A 36 -11.54 11.89 -2.76
C THR A 36 -10.46 12.94 -3.04
N TRP A 37 -9.18 12.59 -2.89
CA TRP A 37 -8.06 13.48 -3.24
C TRP A 37 -8.05 13.78 -4.73
N LEU A 38 -8.28 12.78 -5.59
CA LEU A 38 -8.35 12.97 -7.05
C LEU A 38 -9.46 13.95 -7.49
N LEU A 39 -10.56 14.02 -6.74
CA LEU A 39 -11.69 14.90 -7.08
C LEU A 39 -11.59 16.29 -6.43
N PHE A 40 -11.06 16.37 -5.21
CA PHE A 40 -11.18 17.58 -4.39
C PHE A 40 -9.84 18.13 -3.88
N GLY A 41 -8.74 17.39 -4.03
CA GLY A 41 -7.39 17.83 -3.65
C GLY A 41 -7.11 17.85 -2.15
N ASP A 42 -7.78 17.01 -1.35
CA ASP A 42 -7.70 17.00 0.13
C ASP A 42 -6.38 16.42 0.69
N GLU A 43 -5.64 17.19 1.50
CA GLU A 43 -4.25 16.87 1.91
C GLU A 43 -4.11 15.57 2.72
N ASP A 44 -5.17 15.08 3.35
CA ASP A 44 -5.12 13.92 4.25
C ASP A 44 -4.76 12.59 3.55
N GLN A 45 -4.96 12.47 2.23
CA GLN A 45 -4.62 11.26 1.44
C GLN A 45 -4.05 11.58 0.06
N ALA A 46 -3.12 12.56 0.01
CA ALA A 46 -2.32 12.84 -1.18
C ALA A 46 -1.51 11.59 -1.62
N PRO A 47 -1.23 11.44 -2.93
CA PRO A 47 -0.35 10.39 -3.43
C PRO A 47 1.01 10.50 -2.75
N THR A 48 1.59 9.35 -2.42
CA THR A 48 2.96 9.29 -1.92
C THR A 48 3.88 9.91 -2.97
N PRO A 49 4.71 10.91 -2.63
CA PRO A 49 5.67 11.50 -3.55
C PRO A 49 6.53 10.40 -4.18
N VAL A 50 6.90 10.58 -5.45
CA VAL A 50 7.70 9.59 -6.20
C VAL A 50 9.03 9.29 -5.48
N ASP A 51 9.58 10.26 -4.77
CA ASP A 51 10.81 10.15 -3.98
C ASP A 51 10.67 9.25 -2.74
N GLU A 52 9.44 9.04 -2.24
CA GLU A 52 9.13 8.18 -1.10
C GLU A 52 8.71 6.76 -1.51
N LEU A 53 8.50 6.53 -2.82
CA LEU A 53 8.32 5.19 -3.32
C LEU A 53 9.68 4.47 -3.24
N PRO A 54 9.78 3.31 -2.56
CA PRO A 54 11.00 2.51 -2.61
C PRO A 54 11.20 2.06 -4.06
N THR A 55 12.04 2.82 -4.76
CA THR A 55 12.36 2.67 -6.19
C THR A 55 13.25 1.46 -6.44
N GLU A 56 13.94 1.00 -5.39
CA GLU A 56 14.76 -0.19 -5.44
C GLU A 56 14.60 -1.05 -4.19
N LEU A 57 14.59 -2.36 -4.40
CA LEU A 57 14.75 -3.33 -3.32
C LEU A 57 16.11 -3.10 -2.64
N ASP A 58 16.12 -3.00 -1.31
CA ASP A 58 17.35 -2.99 -0.51
C ASP A 58 18.14 -4.28 -0.79
N SER A 59 19.46 -4.22 -0.62
CA SER A 59 20.39 -5.34 -0.60
C SER A 59 19.84 -6.59 0.12
N ARG A 60 19.21 -6.42 1.28
CA ARG A 60 18.58 -7.52 2.04
C ARG A 60 17.37 -8.12 1.33
N GLN A 61 16.53 -7.28 0.73
CA GLN A 61 15.35 -7.73 -0.01
C GLN A 61 15.76 -8.45 -1.30
N LYS A 62 16.76 -7.93 -2.02
CA LYS A 62 17.36 -8.61 -3.19
C LYS A 62 17.93 -9.97 -2.80
N ARG A 63 18.66 -10.06 -1.68
CA ARG A 63 19.21 -11.33 -1.18
C ARG A 63 18.13 -12.33 -0.76
N LEU A 64 17.06 -11.85 -0.14
CA LEU A 64 15.93 -12.69 0.23
C LEU A 64 15.31 -13.34 -1.02
N LEU A 65 15.08 -12.55 -2.08
CA LEU A 65 14.55 -13.07 -3.34
C LEU A 65 15.50 -14.07 -4.01
N GLU A 66 16.80 -13.78 -4.03
CA GLU A 66 17.80 -14.71 -4.59
C GLU A 66 17.78 -16.07 -3.86
N LEU A 67 17.73 -16.06 -2.53
CA LEU A 67 17.64 -17.27 -1.73
C LEU A 67 16.30 -17.98 -1.97
N PHE A 68 15.20 -17.23 -1.97
CA PHE A 68 13.87 -17.78 -2.20
C PHE A 68 13.75 -18.47 -3.57
N ASP A 69 14.31 -17.89 -4.62
CA ASP A 69 14.30 -18.47 -5.97
C ASP A 69 15.10 -19.76 -6.07
N SER A 70 16.14 -19.92 -5.23
CA SER A 70 16.96 -21.13 -5.17
C SER A 70 16.31 -22.31 -4.42
N LEU A 71 15.21 -22.07 -3.69
CA LEU A 71 14.50 -23.11 -2.94
C LEU A 71 13.56 -23.95 -3.81
N PRO A 72 13.30 -25.22 -3.46
CA PRO A 72 12.21 -26.00 -4.03
C PRO A 72 10.84 -25.42 -3.66
N GLU A 73 9.82 -25.65 -4.50
CA GLU A 73 8.47 -25.11 -4.30
C GLU A 73 7.86 -25.47 -2.93
N SER A 74 8.08 -26.70 -2.47
CA SER A 74 7.61 -27.17 -1.17
C SER A 74 8.24 -26.42 0.02
N GLU A 75 9.44 -25.89 -0.14
CA GLU A 75 10.13 -25.10 0.89
C GLU A 75 9.75 -23.63 0.79
N LYS A 76 9.52 -23.10 -0.43
CA LYS A 76 9.00 -21.74 -0.63
C LYS A 76 7.66 -21.54 0.08
N GLU A 77 6.74 -22.48 -0.08
CA GLU A 77 5.42 -22.45 0.56
C GLU A 77 5.54 -22.42 2.09
N LYS A 78 6.39 -23.28 2.67
CA LYS A 78 6.63 -23.30 4.13
C LYS A 78 7.22 -21.98 4.63
N GLN A 79 8.18 -21.41 3.89
CA GLN A 79 8.80 -20.13 4.25
C GLN A 79 7.79 -18.99 4.22
N LEU A 80 6.86 -18.99 3.25
CA LEU A 80 5.79 -18.00 3.20
C LEU A 80 4.86 -18.10 4.40
N ILE A 81 4.37 -19.31 4.71
CA ILE A 81 3.50 -19.53 5.88
C ILE A 81 4.21 -19.09 7.17
N GLU A 82 5.48 -19.45 7.35
CA GLU A 82 6.24 -19.06 8.55
C GLU A 82 6.43 -17.54 8.66
N LEU A 83 6.64 -16.85 7.53
CA LEU A 83 6.75 -15.39 7.50
C LEU A 83 5.41 -14.72 7.81
N GLU A 84 4.30 -15.24 7.27
CA GLU A 84 2.95 -14.74 7.55
C GLU A 84 2.60 -14.86 9.04
N ASP A 85 2.81 -16.04 9.63
CA ASP A 85 2.57 -16.30 11.05
C ASP A 85 3.38 -15.34 11.93
N LYS A 86 4.65 -15.08 11.58
CA LYS A 86 5.50 -14.13 12.30
C LYS A 86 4.95 -12.70 12.22
N VAL A 87 4.53 -12.26 11.03
CA VAL A 87 3.97 -10.92 10.82
C VAL A 87 2.67 -10.75 11.62
N GLU A 88 1.77 -11.73 11.55
CA GLU A 88 0.53 -11.71 12.33
C GLU A 88 0.82 -11.63 13.83
N ASN A 89 1.74 -12.46 14.33
CA ASN A 89 2.11 -12.43 15.74
C ASN A 89 2.71 -11.08 16.16
N PHE A 90 3.59 -10.47 15.36
CA PHE A 90 4.13 -9.14 15.66
C PHE A 90 3.05 -8.05 15.66
N ASN A 91 2.12 -8.08 14.70
CA ASN A 91 1.01 -7.14 14.66
C ASN A 91 0.12 -7.28 15.90
N ARG A 92 -0.19 -8.52 16.32
CA ARG A 92 -0.93 -8.77 17.56
C ARG A 92 -0.19 -8.21 18.78
N LEU A 93 1.10 -8.49 18.92
CA LEU A 93 1.92 -7.98 20.02
C LEU A 93 1.97 -6.45 20.03
N PHE A 94 2.05 -5.83 18.85
CA PHE A 94 2.02 -4.38 18.72
C PHE A 94 0.70 -3.78 19.20
N GLU A 95 -0.43 -4.36 18.81
CA GLU A 95 -1.76 -3.94 19.29
C GLU A 95 -1.91 -4.08 20.80
N GLU A 96 -1.43 -5.20 21.38
CA GLU A 96 -1.41 -5.40 22.83
C GLU A 96 -0.62 -4.29 23.55
N LEU A 97 0.55 -3.91 23.01
CA LEU A 97 1.36 -2.82 23.54
C LEU A 97 0.65 -1.46 23.42
N LEU A 98 -0.02 -1.18 22.29
CA LEU A 98 -0.80 0.05 22.11
C LEU A 98 -1.96 0.15 23.09
N VAL A 99 -2.70 -0.93 23.30
CA VAL A 99 -3.81 -1.00 24.27
C VAL A 99 -3.28 -0.80 25.69
N THR A 100 -2.18 -1.45 26.05
CA THR A 100 -1.55 -1.30 27.37
C THR A 100 -1.07 0.12 27.60
N ARG A 101 -0.45 0.75 26.60
CA ARG A 101 -0.06 2.17 26.67
C ARG A 101 -1.26 3.09 26.89
N LYS A 102 -2.36 2.89 26.15
CA LYS A 102 -3.60 3.67 26.32
C LYS A 102 -4.20 3.52 27.73
N LYS A 103 -4.17 2.31 28.29
CA LYS A 103 -4.63 2.01 29.65
C LYS A 103 -3.73 2.64 30.74
N LEU A 104 -2.44 2.78 30.48
CA LEU A 104 -1.46 3.38 31.40
C LEU A 104 -1.42 4.92 31.37
N THR A 105 -2.10 5.56 30.43
CA THR A 105 -2.42 7.00 30.47
C THR A 105 -3.85 7.23 30.98
N PRO A 106 -4.12 7.10 32.29
CA PRO A 106 -5.35 7.66 32.83
C PRO A 106 -5.22 9.19 32.78
N ILE A 107 -6.16 9.80 32.08
CA ILE A 107 -6.36 11.24 32.03
C ILE A 107 -6.52 11.73 33.49
N LYS A 108 -5.53 12.48 33.98
CA LYS A 108 -5.76 13.41 35.09
C LYS A 108 -6.61 14.55 34.55
N LYS A 109 -7.88 14.61 34.95
CA LYS A 109 -8.67 15.83 35.12
C LYS A 109 -9.91 15.52 35.95
#